data_AF-A0A7X5SAX5-F1
#
_entry.id   AF-A0A7X5SAX5-F1
#
_cell.length_a   1.000
_cell.length_b   1.000
_cell.length_c   1.000
_cell.angle_alpha   90.00
_cell.angle_beta   90.00
_cell.angle_gamma   90.00
#
_symmetry.space_group_name_H-M   'P 1'
#
loop_
_entity.id
_entity.type
_entity.pdbx_description
1 polymer ?
#
loop_
_entity_poly.entity_id
_entity_poly.type
_entity_poly.pdbx_seq_one_letter_code
_entity_poly.pdbx_strand_id
1 'polypeptide(L)'
;QVEEELLPRAQQEQVRVRADLLDRLVNHAGEVAIYRSRLEQQMGAFRGAMGELDRTNARLRDQLRRLDLETEAQIVARYQREQDQGDRTFDPLELDRFSTLQQLSRALNESAADLGGLQGVLEDLSRQYDGLLQQQSRVSSELQDGLMRARMVPFDGLVPRLRRVVRQAATDTGKQVHLLLEGTQGELDRNVLDR
;
A
#
# COMPACT_ATOMS: atom_id res chain seq x y z
N GLN A 1 -17.71 47.96 38.65
CA GLN A 1 -17.69 46.54 39.06
C GLN A 1 -17.93 45.73 37.81
N VAL A 2 -16.87 45.13 37.27
CA VAL A 2 -16.96 44.08 36.24
C VAL A 2 -15.94 43.04 36.70
N GLU A 3 -16.45 41.94 37.25
CA GLU A 3 -15.68 40.76 37.63
C GLU A 3 -15.16 40.11 36.35
N GLU A 4 -13.85 40.21 36.09
CA GLU A 4 -13.15 39.31 35.17
C GLU A 4 -13.07 37.94 35.85
N GLU A 5 -13.94 37.02 35.43
CA GLU A 5 -13.81 35.60 35.71
C GLU A 5 -12.45 35.09 35.19
N LEU A 6 -11.50 34.91 36.12
CA LEU A 6 -10.28 34.15 35.90
C LEU A 6 -10.66 32.69 35.62
N LEU A 7 -10.85 32.35 34.35
CA LEU A 7 -10.91 30.97 33.88
C LEU A 7 -9.66 30.22 34.36
N PRO A 8 -9.80 29.08 35.06
CA PRO A 8 -8.65 28.32 35.51
C PRO A 8 -7.88 27.82 34.28
N ARG A 9 -6.64 28.26 34.12
CA ARG A 9 -5.73 27.74 33.11
C ARG A 9 -5.67 26.23 33.26
N ALA A 10 -6.19 25.50 32.27
CA ALA A 10 -6.00 24.05 32.18
C ALA A 10 -4.50 23.79 32.30
N GLN A 11 -4.09 23.05 33.35
CA GLN A 11 -2.69 22.64 33.50
C GLN A 11 -2.32 21.87 32.24
N GLN A 12 -1.47 22.46 31.40
CA GLN A 12 -0.95 21.77 30.24
C GLN A 12 -0.12 20.59 30.76
N GLU A 13 -0.54 19.38 30.44
CA GLU A 13 0.22 18.17 30.74
C GLU A 13 1.53 18.21 29.96
N GLN A 14 2.61 18.61 30.63
CA GLN A 14 3.94 18.62 30.03
C GLN A 14 4.53 17.21 30.10
N VAL A 15 4.88 16.66 28.94
CA VAL A 15 5.58 15.37 28.82
C VAL A 15 7.07 15.65 28.61
N ARG A 16 7.92 15.20 29.53
CA ARG A 16 9.38 15.24 29.37
C ARG A 16 9.82 14.05 28.53
N VAL A 17 10.44 14.33 27.39
CA VAL A 17 10.92 13.31 26.45
C VAL A 17 12.46 13.33 26.42
N ARG A 18 13.08 12.14 26.33
CA ARG A 18 14.53 12.02 26.14
C ARG A 18 14.92 12.60 24.77
N ALA A 19 16.00 13.38 24.68
CA ALA A 19 16.46 13.98 23.42
C ALA A 19 16.71 12.93 22.33
N ASP A 20 17.41 11.84 22.67
CA ASP A 20 17.72 10.74 21.72
C ASP A 20 16.48 10.05 21.14
N LEU A 21 15.35 10.12 21.84
CA LEU A 21 14.08 9.60 21.33
C LEU A 21 13.47 10.58 20.33
N LEU A 22 13.52 11.88 20.62
CA LEU A 22 13.03 12.92 19.71
C LEU A 22 13.76 12.82 18.36
N ASP A 23 15.09 12.68 18.39
CA ASP A 23 15.91 12.50 17.18
C ASP A 23 15.52 11.24 16.40
N ARG A 24 15.31 10.11 17.09
CA ARG A 24 14.84 8.87 16.46
C ARG A 24 13.46 9.04 15.82
N LEU A 25 12.53 9.72 16.48
CA LEU A 25 11.19 9.97 15.95
C LEU A 25 11.24 10.84 14.69
N VAL A 26 12.07 11.88 14.68
CA VAL A 26 12.29 12.73 13.50
C VAL A 26 12.87 11.92 12.34
N ASN A 27 13.84 11.04 12.62
CA ASN A 27 14.42 10.17 11.60
C ASN A 27 13.37 9.20 11.02
N HIS A 28 12.58 8.53 11.86
CA HIS A 28 11.52 7.62 11.38
C HIS A 28 10.45 8.38 10.60
N ALA A 29 10.09 9.60 11.01
CA ALA A 29 9.16 10.44 10.25
C ALA A 29 9.71 10.80 8.86
N GLY A 30 11.02 11.08 8.77
CA GLY A 30 11.73 11.26 7.50
C GLY A 30 11.69 10.00 6.62
N GLU A 31 11.99 8.84 7.20
CA GLU A 31 11.94 7.56 6.48
C GLU A 31 10.52 7.23 5.98
N VAL A 32 9.50 7.42 6.82
CA VAL A 32 8.09 7.23 6.43
C VAL A 32 7.71 8.16 5.28
N ALA A 33 8.17 9.42 5.29
CA ALA A 33 7.94 10.36 4.19
C ALA A 33 8.63 9.91 2.89
N ILE A 34 9.86 9.39 2.98
CA ILE A 34 10.59 8.83 1.84
C ILE A 34 9.86 7.61 1.28
N TYR A 35 9.44 6.67 2.13
CA TYR A 35 8.68 5.48 1.70
C TYR A 35 7.37 5.87 1.04
N ARG A 36 6.65 6.83 1.61
CA ARG A 36 5.42 7.35 1.02
C ARG A 36 5.67 7.94 -0.37
N SER A 37 6.68 8.80 -0.52
CA SER A 37 7.03 9.38 -1.83
C SER A 37 7.37 8.29 -2.84
N ARG A 38 8.07 7.24 -2.42
CA ARG A 38 8.45 6.13 -3.30
C ARG A 38 7.25 5.24 -3.67
N LEU A 39 6.33 5.00 -2.74
CA LEU A 39 5.06 4.31 -3.00
C LEU A 39 4.19 5.13 -3.98
N GLU A 40 4.11 6.45 -3.82
CA GLU A 40 3.38 7.33 -4.72
C GLU A 40 3.97 7.29 -6.15
N GLN A 41 5.30 7.29 -6.29
CA GLN A 41 5.98 7.12 -7.58
C GLN A 41 5.66 5.77 -8.23
N GLN A 42 5.77 4.67 -7.47
CA GLN A 42 5.48 3.32 -7.97
C GLN A 42 4.00 3.17 -8.38
N MET A 43 3.09 3.73 -7.59
CA MET A 43 1.66 3.77 -7.93
C MET A 43 1.41 4.56 -9.23
N GLY A 44 2.14 5.66 -9.44
CA GLY A 44 2.11 6.41 -10.69
C GLY A 44 2.56 5.57 -11.89
N ALA A 45 3.67 4.85 -11.76
CA ALA A 45 4.17 3.95 -12.79
C ALA A 45 3.18 2.80 -13.08
N PHE A 46 2.58 2.24 -12.04
CA PHE A 46 1.58 1.16 -12.18
C PHE A 46 0.34 1.64 -12.96
N ARG A 47 -0.19 2.83 -12.62
CA ARG A 47 -1.29 3.44 -13.38
C ARG A 47 -0.92 3.70 -14.84
N GLY A 48 0.33 4.09 -15.10
CA GLY A 48 0.86 4.26 -16.46
C GLY A 48 0.81 2.95 -17.25
N ALA A 49 1.39 1.89 -16.69
CA ALA A 49 1.41 0.56 -17.30
C ALA A 49 0.00 -0.02 -17.51
N MET A 50 -0.92 0.18 -16.55
CA MET A 50 -2.33 -0.18 -16.72
C MET A 50 -3.00 0.57 -17.87
N GLY A 51 -2.73 1.88 -18.00
CA GLY A 51 -3.24 2.67 -19.11
C GLY A 51 -2.68 2.22 -20.47
N GLU A 52 -1.45 1.71 -20.53
CA GLU A 52 -0.90 1.10 -21.74
C GLU A 52 -1.55 -0.24 -22.05
N LEU A 53 -1.79 -1.08 -21.03
CA LEU A 53 -2.50 -2.35 -21.18
C LEU A 53 -3.91 -2.14 -21.75
N ASP A 54 -4.64 -1.15 -21.24
CA ASP A 54 -5.98 -0.81 -21.74
C ASP A 54 -5.96 -0.43 -23.23
N ARG A 55 -4.97 0.39 -23.65
CA ARG A 55 -4.80 0.77 -25.06
C ARG A 55 -4.45 -0.44 -25.93
N THR A 56 -3.55 -1.30 -25.46
CA THR A 56 -3.14 -2.51 -26.20
C THR A 56 -4.30 -3.49 -26.31
N ASN A 57 -5.10 -3.65 -25.26
CA ASN A 57 -6.31 -4.48 -25.27
C ASN A 57 -7.35 -3.93 -26.27
N ALA A 58 -7.56 -2.61 -26.29
CA ALA A 58 -8.45 -1.98 -27.27
C ALA A 58 -7.97 -2.20 -28.73
N ARG A 59 -6.66 -2.08 -28.99
CA ARG A 59 -6.07 -2.39 -30.31
C ARG A 59 -6.29 -3.84 -30.71
N LEU A 60 -6.02 -4.78 -29.80
CA LEU A 60 -6.22 -6.21 -30.04
C LEU A 60 -7.68 -6.52 -30.41
N ARG A 61 -8.64 -5.93 -29.68
CA ARG A 61 -10.08 -6.09 -29.98
C ARG A 61 -10.47 -5.54 -31.34
N ASP A 62 -9.94 -4.38 -31.74
CA ASP A 62 -10.20 -3.81 -33.06
C ASP A 62 -9.61 -4.69 -34.17
N GLN A 63 -8.39 -5.19 -33.99
CA GLN A 63 -7.74 -6.10 -34.93
C GLN A 63 -8.49 -7.42 -35.09
N LEU A 64 -8.98 -8.01 -33.99
CA LEU A 64 -9.80 -9.23 -34.04
C LEU A 64 -11.10 -8.99 -34.80
N ARG A 65 -11.79 -7.87 -34.55
CA ARG A 65 -13.01 -7.52 -35.28
C ARG A 65 -12.76 -7.36 -36.78
N ARG A 66 -11.64 -6.74 -37.17
CA ARG A 66 -11.26 -6.60 -38.59
C ARG A 66 -10.94 -7.94 -39.22
N LEU A 67 -10.28 -8.84 -38.48
CA LEU A 67 -10.01 -10.19 -38.95
C LEU A 67 -11.31 -10.95 -39.20
N ASP A 68 -12.27 -10.87 -38.28
CA ASP A 68 -13.60 -11.49 -38.44
C ASP A 68 -14.31 -10.98 -39.69
N LEU A 69 -14.36 -9.66 -39.91
CA LEU A 69 -14.99 -9.07 -41.10
C LEU A 69 -14.29 -9.50 -42.41
N GLU A 70 -12.96 -9.50 -42.44
CA GLU A 70 -12.19 -9.89 -43.63
C GLU A 70 -12.36 -11.38 -43.95
N THR A 71 -12.37 -12.23 -42.92
CA THR A 71 -12.61 -13.67 -43.09
C THR A 71 -14.02 -13.98 -43.57
N GLU A 72 -15.04 -13.27 -43.07
CA GLU A 72 -16.41 -13.41 -43.54
C GLU A 72 -16.56 -12.97 -45.00
N ALA A 73 -15.96 -11.83 -45.38
CA ALA A 73 -15.91 -11.36 -46.76
C ALA A 73 -15.22 -12.37 -47.69
N GLN A 74 -14.17 -13.04 -47.21
CA GLN A 74 -13.48 -14.09 -47.97
C GLN A 74 -14.36 -15.32 -48.21
N ILE A 75 -15.13 -15.75 -47.20
CA ILE A 75 -16.06 -16.88 -47.31
C ILE A 75 -17.14 -16.55 -48.38
N VAL A 76 -17.76 -15.37 -48.31
CA VAL A 76 -18.77 -14.94 -49.28
C VAL A 76 -18.22 -14.87 -50.71
N ALA A 77 -17.02 -14.30 -50.89
CA ALA A 77 -16.39 -14.19 -52.19
C ALA A 77 -15.99 -15.54 -52.81
N ARG A 78 -15.71 -16.56 -51.99
CA ARG A 78 -15.50 -17.94 -52.48
C ARG A 78 -16.80 -18.54 -53.01
N TYR A 79 -17.91 -18.39 -52.30
CA TYR A 79 -19.22 -18.91 -52.73
C TYR A 79 -19.72 -18.28 -54.03
N GLN A 80 -19.49 -16.98 -54.23
CA GLN A 80 -19.86 -16.30 -55.49
C GLN A 80 -19.06 -16.82 -56.70
N ARG A 81 -17.77 -17.14 -56.51
CA ARG A 81 -16.92 -17.72 -57.58
C ARG A 81 -17.25 -19.16 -57.92
N GLU A 82 -17.76 -19.97 -56.99
CA GLU A 82 -18.24 -21.32 -57.30
C GLU A 82 -19.48 -21.30 -58.23
N GLN A 83 -20.24 -20.20 -58.23
CA GLN A 83 -21.39 -20.00 -59.12
C GLN A 83 -20.98 -19.48 -60.52
N ASP A 84 -19.91 -18.68 -60.61
CA ASP A 84 -19.35 -18.19 -61.88
C ASP A 84 -18.29 -19.17 -62.43
N GLN A 85 -18.70 -20.16 -63.23
CA GLN A 85 -17.83 -21.17 -63.87
C GLN A 85 -16.88 -20.62 -64.97
N GLY A 86 -16.73 -19.30 -65.12
CA GLY A 86 -16.31 -18.67 -66.36
C GLY A 86 -14.83 -18.36 -66.56
N ASP A 87 -14.06 -17.99 -65.53
CA ASP A 87 -12.71 -17.47 -65.77
C ASP A 87 -11.75 -17.79 -64.62
N ARG A 88 -10.70 -18.56 -64.90
CA ARG A 88 -9.63 -18.93 -63.96
C ARG A 88 -8.43 -17.99 -64.07
N THR A 89 -8.67 -16.74 -64.46
CA THR A 89 -7.61 -15.74 -64.56
C THR A 89 -7.33 -15.14 -63.19
N PHE A 90 -6.05 -14.98 -62.87
CA PHE A 90 -5.57 -14.43 -61.59
C PHE A 90 -6.14 -13.03 -61.34
N ASP A 91 -6.88 -12.87 -60.24
CA ASP A 91 -7.48 -11.60 -59.84
C ASP A 91 -6.59 -10.86 -58.81
N PRO A 92 -6.08 -9.65 -59.11
CA PRO A 92 -5.36 -8.81 -58.15
C PRO A 92 -6.09 -8.56 -56.83
N LEU A 93 -7.43 -8.54 -56.82
CA LEU A 93 -8.21 -8.42 -55.58
C LEU A 93 -8.04 -9.63 -54.65
N GLU A 94 -7.75 -10.82 -55.18
CA GLU A 94 -7.50 -12.00 -54.34
C GLU A 94 -6.16 -11.89 -53.60
N LEU A 95 -5.12 -11.40 -54.27
CA LEU A 95 -3.84 -11.15 -53.62
C LEU A 95 -3.97 -10.11 -52.50
N ASP A 96 -4.71 -9.04 -52.74
CA ASP A 96 -4.92 -7.98 -51.75
C ASP A 96 -5.58 -8.55 -50.48
N ARG A 97 -6.62 -9.37 -50.64
CA ARG A 97 -7.30 -10.07 -49.53
C ARG A 97 -6.41 -11.05 -48.75
N PHE A 98 -5.50 -11.77 -49.43
CA PHE A 98 -4.54 -12.62 -48.72
C PHE A 98 -3.48 -11.79 -48.00
N SER A 99 -3.08 -10.66 -48.57
CA SER A 99 -2.15 -9.72 -47.95
C SER A 99 -2.73 -9.08 -46.69
N THR A 100 -4.00 -8.64 -46.72
CA THR A 100 -4.70 -8.02 -45.57
C THR A 100 -4.81 -8.99 -44.39
N LEU A 101 -5.18 -10.25 -44.62
CA LEU A 101 -5.26 -11.27 -43.57
C LEU A 101 -3.89 -11.54 -42.93
N GLN A 102 -2.82 -11.62 -43.73
CA GLN A 102 -1.47 -11.79 -43.20
C GLN A 102 -1.03 -10.57 -42.38
N GLN A 103 -1.36 -9.35 -42.81
CA GLN A 103 -1.09 -8.13 -42.06
C GLN A 103 -1.82 -8.11 -40.71
N LEU A 104 -3.11 -8.47 -40.68
CA LEU A 104 -3.89 -8.56 -39.44
C LEU A 104 -3.35 -9.63 -38.49
N SER A 105 -2.98 -10.81 -39.00
CA SER A 105 -2.35 -11.87 -38.21
C SER A 105 -1.03 -11.43 -37.56
N ARG A 106 -0.18 -10.71 -38.31
CA ARG A 106 1.05 -10.13 -37.77
C ARG A 106 0.76 -9.10 -36.68
N ALA A 107 -0.17 -8.19 -36.93
CA ALA A 107 -0.53 -7.13 -35.99
C ALA A 107 -1.16 -7.68 -34.68
N LEU A 108 -1.91 -8.79 -34.78
CA LEU A 108 -2.44 -9.51 -33.62
C LEU A 108 -1.35 -10.17 -32.79
N ASN A 109 -0.39 -10.85 -33.45
CA ASN A 109 0.74 -11.46 -32.76
C ASN A 109 1.62 -10.41 -32.06
N GLU A 110 1.83 -9.26 -32.69
CA GLU A 110 2.52 -8.12 -32.09
C GLU A 110 1.76 -7.60 -30.85
N SER A 111 0.45 -7.37 -30.96
CA SER A 111 -0.36 -6.92 -29.82
C SER A 111 -0.41 -7.95 -28.69
N ALA A 112 -0.37 -9.26 -29.00
CA ALA A 112 -0.29 -10.32 -28.00
C ALA A 112 1.07 -10.34 -27.29
N ALA A 113 2.17 -10.12 -28.02
CA ALA A 113 3.50 -9.98 -27.44
C ALA A 113 3.60 -8.74 -26.54
N ASP A 114 3.03 -7.60 -26.97
CA ASP A 114 2.93 -6.37 -26.18
C ASP A 114 2.20 -6.60 -24.85
N LEU A 115 1.07 -7.33 -24.88
CA LEU A 115 0.33 -7.66 -23.66
C LEU A 115 1.16 -8.51 -22.70
N GLY A 116 1.90 -9.49 -23.20
CA GLY A 116 2.81 -10.30 -22.38
C GLY A 116 3.91 -9.45 -21.74
N GLY A 117 4.50 -8.51 -22.49
CA GLY A 117 5.49 -7.57 -21.98
C GLY A 117 4.93 -6.68 -20.88
N LEU A 118 3.74 -6.09 -21.10
CA LEU A 118 3.07 -5.23 -20.12
C LEU A 118 2.67 -5.99 -18.85
N GLN A 119 2.24 -7.24 -18.97
CA GLN A 119 1.98 -8.09 -17.81
C GLN A 119 3.25 -8.28 -16.96
N GLY A 120 4.40 -8.57 -17.60
CA GLY A 120 5.68 -8.72 -16.88
C GLY A 120 6.08 -7.44 -16.14
N VAL A 121 5.92 -6.27 -16.78
CA VAL A 121 6.17 -4.96 -16.14
C VAL A 121 5.27 -4.75 -14.93
N LEU A 122 3.96 -5.04 -15.06
CA LEU A 122 3.01 -4.90 -13.95
C LEU A 122 3.33 -5.84 -12.78
N GLU A 123 3.75 -7.07 -13.05
CA GLU A 123 4.18 -8.02 -12.02
C GLU A 123 5.43 -7.52 -11.28
N ASP A 124 6.42 -6.98 -12.00
CA ASP A 124 7.62 -6.42 -11.40
C ASP A 124 7.32 -5.18 -10.55
N LEU A 125 6.42 -4.31 -11.01
CA LEU A 125 5.96 -3.16 -10.23
C LEU A 125 5.20 -3.59 -8.98
N SER A 126 4.34 -4.60 -9.08
CA SER A 126 3.62 -5.16 -7.92
C SER A 126 4.60 -5.70 -6.87
N ARG A 127 5.60 -6.49 -7.29
CA ARG A 127 6.62 -7.02 -6.38
C ARG A 127 7.42 -5.91 -5.70
N GLN A 128 7.77 -4.85 -6.42
CA GLN A 128 8.45 -3.67 -5.85
C GLN A 128 7.57 -2.94 -4.83
N TYR A 129 6.28 -2.78 -5.14
CA TYR A 129 5.30 -2.14 -4.26
C TYR A 129 5.15 -2.90 -2.94
N ASP A 130 5.01 -4.23 -3.00
CA ASP A 130 4.94 -5.09 -1.80
C ASP A 130 6.20 -4.98 -0.94
N GLY A 131 7.37 -4.93 -1.57
CA GLY A 131 8.65 -4.73 -0.86
C GLY A 131 8.69 -3.40 -0.10
N LEU A 132 8.21 -2.32 -0.71
CA LEU A 132 8.15 -1.00 -0.07
C LEU A 132 7.15 -0.96 1.08
N LEU A 133 5.99 -1.61 0.94
CA LEU A 133 5.01 -1.71 2.02
C LEU A 133 5.56 -2.48 3.23
N GLN A 134 6.30 -3.57 3.00
CA GLN A 134 6.95 -4.31 4.07
C GLN A 134 7.99 -3.45 4.81
N GLN A 135 8.78 -2.67 4.08
CA GLN A 135 9.75 -1.76 4.68
C GLN A 135 9.07 -0.67 5.51
N GLN A 136 8.02 -0.03 4.96
CA GLN A 136 7.22 0.97 5.67
C GLN A 136 6.60 0.39 6.96
N SER A 137 6.06 -0.84 6.88
CA SER A 137 5.45 -1.51 8.05
C SER A 137 6.46 -1.71 9.17
N ARG A 138 7.71 -2.09 8.84
CA ARG A 138 8.77 -2.27 9.85
C ARG A 138 9.10 -0.97 10.56
N VAL A 139 9.30 0.11 9.81
CA VAL A 139 9.57 1.44 10.39
C VAL A 139 8.38 1.93 11.22
N SER A 140 7.15 1.65 10.79
CA SER A 140 5.96 1.98 11.58
C SER A 140 5.91 1.23 12.92
N SER A 141 6.27 -0.06 12.94
CA SER A 141 6.36 -0.85 14.17
C SER A 141 7.47 -0.33 15.08
N GLU A 142 8.65 -0.03 14.55
CA GLU A 142 9.77 0.53 15.32
C GLU A 142 9.42 1.90 15.93
N LEU A 143 8.71 2.75 15.17
CA LEU A 143 8.19 4.03 15.64
C LEU A 143 7.20 3.81 16.79
N GLN A 144 6.24 2.90 16.63
CA GLN A 144 5.26 2.57 17.66
C GLN A 144 5.94 2.06 18.94
N ASP A 145 6.89 1.14 18.82
CA ASP A 145 7.65 0.60 19.95
C ASP A 145 8.50 1.67 20.64
N GLY A 146 9.06 2.60 19.86
CA GLY A 146 9.76 3.78 20.35
C GLY A 146 8.84 4.70 21.17
N LEU A 147 7.64 4.98 20.68
CA LEU A 147 6.65 5.80 21.36
C LEU A 147 6.09 5.13 22.63
N MET A 148 5.86 3.82 22.61
CA MET A 148 5.43 3.09 23.80
C MET A 148 6.48 3.19 24.91
N ARG A 149 7.76 3.01 24.57
CA ARG A 149 8.89 3.20 25.51
C ARG A 149 9.03 4.64 26.00
N ALA A 150 8.71 5.63 25.17
CA ALA A 150 8.72 7.05 25.55
C ALA A 150 7.80 7.36 26.74
N ARG A 151 6.67 6.65 26.78
CA ARG A 151 5.58 6.84 27.71
C ARG A 151 5.79 6.12 29.03
N MET A 152 6.67 5.11 29.04
CA MET A 152 6.91 4.33 30.25
C MET A 152 7.64 5.17 31.29
N VAL A 153 7.27 4.96 32.55
CA VAL A 153 7.84 5.63 33.72
C VAL A 153 8.35 4.60 34.72
N PRO A 154 9.45 4.88 35.44
CA PRO A 154 10.04 3.93 36.36
C PRO A 154 9.08 3.59 37.50
N PHE A 155 8.83 2.29 37.71
CA PHE A 155 7.91 1.83 38.74
C PHE A 155 8.42 2.13 40.17
N ASP A 156 9.74 2.16 40.36
CA ASP A 156 10.39 2.49 41.64
C ASP A 156 9.88 3.79 42.28
N GLY A 157 9.52 4.80 41.47
CA GLY A 157 8.98 6.07 41.97
C GLY A 157 7.65 5.93 42.72
N LEU A 158 6.92 4.84 42.51
CA LEU A 158 5.59 4.60 43.10
C LEU A 158 5.64 3.71 44.34
N VAL A 159 6.72 2.95 44.52
CA VAL A 159 6.92 2.03 45.65
C VAL A 159 6.69 2.72 47.00
N PRO A 160 7.17 3.96 47.26
CA PRO A 160 6.93 4.64 48.52
C PRO A 160 5.44 4.92 48.78
N ARG A 161 4.71 5.32 47.73
CA ARG A 161 3.27 5.62 47.80
C ARG A 161 2.46 4.36 48.06
N LEU A 162 2.75 3.26 47.35
CA LEU A 162 2.10 1.95 47.57
C LEU A 162 2.33 1.44 49.00
N ARG A 163 3.57 1.50 49.50
CA ARG A 163 3.89 1.13 50.89
C ARG A 163 3.08 1.94 51.90
N ARG A 164 2.91 3.24 51.65
CA ARG A 164 2.12 4.12 52.53
C ARG A 164 0.64 3.75 52.52
N VAL A 165 0.05 3.50 51.34
CA VAL A 165 -1.36 3.09 51.21
C VAL A 165 -1.61 1.75 51.90
N VAL A 166 -0.76 0.74 51.68
CA VAL A 166 -0.91 -0.57 52.33
C VAL A 166 -0.79 -0.48 53.85
N ARG A 167 0.15 0.33 54.37
CA ARG A 167 0.27 0.56 55.81
C ARG A 167 -0.98 1.22 56.39
N GLN A 168 -1.52 2.24 55.74
CA GLN A 168 -2.73 2.91 56.20
C GLN A 168 -3.91 1.94 56.27
N ALA A 169 -4.14 1.16 55.20
CA ALA A 169 -5.21 0.18 55.16
C ALA A 169 -5.04 -0.93 56.22
N ALA A 170 -3.80 -1.36 56.49
CA ALA A 170 -3.50 -2.32 57.55
C ALA A 170 -3.84 -1.76 58.94
N THR A 171 -3.52 -0.49 59.20
CA THR A 171 -3.88 0.20 60.44
C THR A 171 -5.39 0.35 60.58
N ASP A 172 -6.09 0.78 59.52
CA ASP A 172 -7.54 1.01 59.55
C ASP A 172 -8.34 -0.29 59.75
N THR A 173 -7.80 -1.43 59.31
CA THR A 173 -8.44 -2.76 59.43
C THR A 173 -7.94 -3.59 60.60
N GLY A 174 -6.89 -3.15 61.30
CA GLY A 174 -6.26 -3.89 62.40
C GLY A 174 -5.55 -5.19 61.97
N LYS A 175 -5.21 -5.35 60.68
CA LYS A 175 -4.58 -6.58 60.15
C LYS A 175 -3.07 -6.40 59.98
N GLN A 176 -2.29 -7.44 60.26
CA GLN A 176 -0.87 -7.47 59.89
C GLN A 176 -0.73 -7.83 58.40
N VAL A 177 -0.03 -6.98 57.65
CA VAL A 177 0.22 -7.14 56.21
C VAL A 177 1.70 -6.93 55.92
N HIS A 178 2.29 -7.81 55.11
CA HIS A 178 3.64 -7.67 54.59
C HIS A 178 3.59 -7.47 53.07
N LEU A 179 4.10 -6.34 52.58
CA LEU A 179 4.13 -6.04 51.14
C LEU A 179 5.48 -6.46 50.55
N LEU A 180 5.46 -7.48 49.69
CA LEU A 180 6.61 -7.89 48.88
C LEU A 180 6.41 -7.38 47.45
N LEU A 181 7.44 -6.77 46.87
CA LEU A 181 7.42 -6.25 45.51
C LEU A 181 8.64 -6.82 44.78
N GLU A 182 8.40 -7.49 43.67
CA GLU A 182 9.44 -8.04 42.78
C GLU A 182 9.47 -7.25 41.48
N GLY A 183 10.65 -7.07 40.89
CA GLY A 183 10.80 -6.41 39.59
C GLY A 183 10.58 -4.88 39.60
N THR A 184 10.83 -4.20 40.72
CA THR A 184 10.53 -2.76 40.86
C THR A 184 11.36 -1.85 39.94
N GLN A 185 12.48 -2.39 39.42
CA GLN A 185 13.34 -1.75 38.40
C GLN A 185 12.68 -1.64 37.01
N GLY A 186 11.51 -2.26 36.80
CA GLY A 186 10.77 -2.20 35.54
C GLY A 186 10.16 -0.82 35.24
N GLU A 187 9.90 -0.56 33.96
CA GLU A 187 9.12 0.59 33.53
C GLU A 187 7.63 0.19 33.39
N LEU A 188 6.70 1.08 33.79
CA LEU A 188 5.26 0.88 33.66
C LEU A 188 4.65 1.98 32.79
N ASP A 189 3.64 1.65 31.99
CA ASP A 189 2.91 2.64 31.21
C ASP A 189 2.17 3.63 32.13
N ARG A 190 2.32 4.93 31.86
CA ARG A 190 1.64 6.00 32.60
C ARG A 190 0.11 5.88 32.66
N ASN A 191 -0.55 5.39 31.63
CA ASN A 191 -2.01 5.14 31.65
C ASN A 191 -2.43 4.10 32.68
N VAL A 192 -1.55 3.15 32.99
CA VAL A 192 -1.81 2.15 34.03
C VAL A 192 -1.68 2.78 35.43
N LEU A 193 -0.94 3.89 35.55
CA LEU A 193 -0.74 4.62 36.82
C LEU A 193 -1.81 5.65 37.13
N ASP A 194 -2.37 6.27 36.10
CA ASP A 194 -3.39 7.32 36.25
C ASP A 194 -4.81 6.73 36.43
N ARG A 195 -4.96 5.40 36.41
CA ARG A 195 -6.21 4.67 36.75
C ARG A 195 -6.21 4.17 38.19
#